data_AF-A0A962SFY6-F1
#
_entry.id   AF-A0A962SFY6-F1
#
_cell.length_a   1.000
_cell.length_b   1.000
_cell.length_c   1.000
_cell.angle_alpha   90.00
_cell.angle_beta   90.00
_cell.angle_gamma   90.00
#
_symmetry.space_group_name_H-M   'P 1'
#
loop_
_entity.id
_entity.type
_entity.pdbx_description
1 polymer ?
#
loop_
_entity_poly.entity_id
_entity_poly.type
_entity_poly.pdbx_seq_one_letter_code
_entity_poly.pdbx_strand_id
1 'polypeptide(L)'
;MAQQFAFPQAEEFLAPFKAFNELALANAEKLVALQSKNFEKYSQLALSNLQEAVQVSDLEQSKAYFAKQGDLSKQVAEDLTADLKEVIELGQAFTADVQKLMSENVAKANSSVKPVAPVKTVKKAA
;
A
#
# COMPACT_ATOMS: atom_id res chain seq x y z
N MET A 1 -5.06 6.45 -51.25
CA MET A 1 -5.77 5.73 -50.17
C MET A 1 -4.84 5.69 -48.97
N ALA A 2 -4.96 6.67 -48.07
CA ALA A 2 -4.07 6.79 -46.92
C ALA A 2 -4.36 5.67 -45.92
N GLN A 3 -3.34 4.88 -45.60
CA GLN A 3 -3.39 3.89 -44.54
C GLN A 3 -3.59 4.63 -43.21
N GLN A 4 -4.80 4.59 -42.65
CA GLN A 4 -5.05 5.08 -41.30
C GLN A 4 -4.32 4.15 -40.32
N PHE A 5 -3.12 4.54 -39.92
CA PHE A 5 -2.57 4.12 -38.64
C PHE A 5 -3.44 4.77 -37.57
N ALA A 6 -4.39 4.02 -37.02
CA ALA A 6 -5.07 4.41 -35.79
C ALA A 6 -4.03 4.32 -34.67
N PHE A 7 -3.39 5.44 -34.35
CA PHE A 7 -2.64 5.56 -33.11
C PHE A 7 -3.64 5.30 -31.97
N PRO A 8 -3.36 4.40 -31.00
CA PRO A 8 -4.15 4.35 -29.79
C PRO A 8 -4.22 5.77 -29.22
N GLN A 9 -5.42 6.20 -28.82
CA GLN A 9 -5.60 7.54 -28.25
C GLN A 9 -4.58 7.68 -27.13
N ALA A 10 -3.87 8.81 -27.05
CA ALA A 10 -2.76 8.98 -26.10
C ALA A 10 -3.14 8.60 -24.64
N GLU A 11 -4.43 8.69 -24.31
CA GLU A 11 -5.02 8.21 -23.06
C GLU A 11 -4.88 6.69 -22.81
N GLU A 12 -5.00 5.83 -23.82
CA GLU A 12 -4.85 4.37 -23.66
C GLU A 12 -3.39 3.98 -23.37
N PHE A 13 -2.43 4.70 -23.94
CA PHE A 13 -1.00 4.49 -23.69
C PHE A 13 -0.57 4.98 -22.29
N LEU A 14 -1.17 6.07 -21.80
CA LEU A 14 -0.87 6.65 -20.49
C LEU A 14 -1.66 6.03 -19.34
N ALA A 15 -2.76 5.32 -19.62
CA ALA A 15 -3.63 4.72 -18.61
C ALA A 15 -2.90 3.83 -17.57
N PRO A 16 -1.95 2.95 -17.94
CA PRO A 16 -1.21 2.14 -16.97
C PRO A 16 -0.41 2.98 -15.97
N PHE A 17 0.20 4.07 -16.43
CA PHE A 17 0.97 4.99 -15.58
C PHE A 17 0.06 5.76 -14.62
N LYS A 18 -1.11 6.22 -15.08
CA LYS A 18 -2.09 6.87 -14.22
C LYS A 18 -2.59 5.93 -13.13
N ALA A 19 -2.97 4.70 -13.50
CA ALA A 19 -3.46 3.70 -12.56
C ALA A 19 -2.38 3.30 -11.54
N PHE A 20 -1.11 3.22 -11.95
CA PHE A 20 -0.01 2.96 -11.02
C PHE A 20 0.19 4.11 -10.03
N ASN A 21 0.17 5.37 -10.50
CA ASN A 21 0.30 6.54 -9.64
C ASN A 21 -0.86 6.62 -8.62
N GLU A 22 -2.09 6.32 -9.04
CA GLU A 22 -3.25 6.25 -8.15
C GLU A 22 -3.06 5.16 -7.09
N LEU A 23 -2.59 3.98 -7.48
CA LEU A 23 -2.30 2.89 -6.55
C LEU A 23 -1.20 3.25 -5.54
N ALA A 24 -0.13 3.91 -6.00
CA ALA A 24 0.96 4.36 -5.15
C ALA A 24 0.47 5.42 -4.14
N LEU A 25 -0.34 6.39 -4.61
CA LEU A 25 -0.93 7.41 -3.74
C LEU A 25 -1.84 6.79 -2.68
N ALA A 26 -2.73 5.86 -3.09
CA ALA A 26 -3.62 5.18 -2.15
C ALA A 26 -2.85 4.36 -1.09
N ASN A 27 -1.71 3.76 -1.45
CA ASN A 27 -0.88 3.07 -0.47
C ASN A 27 -0.13 4.04 0.45
N ALA A 28 0.32 5.18 -0.06
CA ALA A 28 0.90 6.23 0.78
C ALA A 28 -0.13 6.76 1.80
N GLU A 29 -1.39 6.98 1.38
CA GLU A 29 -2.48 7.38 2.28
C GLU A 29 -2.71 6.34 3.38
N LYS A 30 -2.73 5.04 3.05
CA LYS A 30 -2.86 3.97 4.04
C LYS A 30 -1.70 3.96 5.04
N LEU A 31 -0.46 4.17 4.59
CA LEU A 31 0.70 4.26 5.47
C LEU A 31 0.63 5.48 6.40
N VAL A 32 0.22 6.64 5.89
CA VAL A 32 0.03 7.85 6.69
C VAL A 32 -1.09 7.66 7.73
N ALA A 33 -2.19 7.01 7.34
CA ALA A 33 -3.27 6.68 8.26
C ALA A 33 -2.78 5.73 9.38
N LEU A 34 -1.99 4.72 9.03
CA LEU A 34 -1.39 3.81 10.00
C LEU A 34 -0.44 4.54 10.97
N GLN A 35 0.45 5.41 10.46
CA GLN A 35 1.33 6.20 11.31
C GLN A 35 0.54 7.13 12.24
N SER A 36 -0.54 7.74 11.76
CA SER A 36 -1.39 8.63 12.56
C SER A 36 -2.10 7.86 13.68
N LYS A 37 -2.68 6.69 13.36
CA LYS A 37 -3.29 5.77 14.33
C LYS A 37 -2.28 5.35 15.41
N ASN A 38 -1.08 4.96 15.00
CA ASN A 38 -0.04 4.51 15.93
C ASN A 38 0.45 5.67 16.82
N PHE A 39 0.61 6.87 16.26
CA PHE A 39 0.96 8.06 17.02
C PHE A 39 -0.08 8.37 18.10
N GLU A 40 -1.37 8.34 17.74
CA GLU A 40 -2.47 8.54 18.69
C GLU A 40 -2.45 7.46 19.79
N LYS A 41 -2.36 6.18 19.41
CA LYS A 41 -2.31 5.04 20.32
C LYS A 41 -1.19 5.17 21.35
N TYR A 42 0.06 5.39 20.92
CA TYR A 42 1.19 5.50 21.84
C TYR A 42 1.15 6.78 22.68
N SER A 43 0.62 7.87 22.13
CA SER A 43 0.41 9.12 22.89
C SER A 43 -0.62 8.93 24.00
N GLN A 44 -1.73 8.24 23.73
CA GLN A 44 -2.75 7.91 24.73
C GLN A 44 -2.19 6.99 25.81
N LEU A 45 -1.40 5.97 25.43
CA LEU A 45 -0.74 5.08 26.38
C LEU A 45 0.22 5.84 27.30
N ALA A 46 1.04 6.75 26.75
CA ALA A 46 1.95 7.58 27.52
C ALA A 46 1.20 8.54 28.46
N LEU A 47 0.15 9.21 27.97
CA LEU A 47 -0.69 10.11 28.77
C LEU A 47 -1.38 9.36 29.92
N SER A 48 -1.95 8.18 29.64
CA SER A 48 -2.58 7.34 30.67
C SER A 48 -1.57 6.94 31.75
N ASN A 49 -0.38 6.49 31.35
CA ASN A 49 0.66 6.11 32.32
C ASN A 49 1.15 7.32 33.14
N LEU A 50 1.27 8.51 32.53
CA LEU A 50 1.60 9.75 33.25
C LEU A 50 0.50 10.16 34.24
N GLN A 51 -0.77 10.04 33.84
CA GLN A 51 -1.91 10.30 34.72
C GLN A 51 -1.92 9.35 35.92
N GLU A 52 -1.61 8.06 35.72
CA GLU A 52 -1.45 7.11 36.82
C GLU A 52 -0.26 7.49 37.72
N ALA A 53 0.87 7.89 37.13
CA ALA A 53 2.06 8.27 37.89
C ALA A 53 1.83 9.49 38.80
N VAL A 54 1.13 10.53 38.32
CA VAL A 54 0.86 11.73 39.13
C VAL A 54 -0.17 11.50 40.23
N GLN A 55 -0.96 10.42 40.15
CA GLN A 55 -1.91 10.05 41.20
C GLN A 55 -1.25 9.31 42.36
N VAL A 56 -0.03 8.78 42.18
CA VAL A 56 0.71 8.07 43.23
C VAL A 56 1.05 9.02 44.38
N SER A 57 0.37 8.85 45.50
CA SER A 57 0.59 9.68 46.70
C SER A 57 1.21 8.94 47.88
N ASP A 58 1.32 7.60 47.82
CA ASP A 58 1.85 6.79 48.91
C ASP A 58 2.61 5.53 48.42
N LEU A 59 3.13 4.79 49.41
CA LEU A 59 3.99 3.62 49.20
C LEU A 59 3.23 2.40 48.67
N GLU A 60 1.94 2.27 48.98
CA GLU A 60 1.09 1.19 48.46
C GLU A 60 0.76 1.43 46.98
N GLN A 61 0.37 2.66 46.65
CA GLN A 61 0.12 3.10 45.28
C GLN A 61 1.38 3.02 44.42
N SER A 62 2.55 3.33 44.99
CA SER A 62 3.84 3.17 44.31
C SER A 62 4.08 1.70 43.91
N LYS A 63 3.86 0.76 44.83
CA LYS A 63 4.00 -0.68 44.54
C LYS A 63 3.02 -1.13 43.46
N ALA A 64 1.78 -0.67 43.52
CA ALA A 64 0.76 -0.99 42.51
C ALA A 64 1.15 -0.44 41.12
N TYR A 65 1.61 0.82 41.05
CA TYR A 65 2.11 1.42 39.81
C TYR A 65 3.28 0.62 39.22
N PHE A 66 4.26 0.24 40.03
CA PHE A 66 5.41 -0.57 39.57
C PHE A 66 5.00 -1.97 39.13
N ALA A 67 4.04 -2.61 39.80
CA ALA A 67 3.55 -3.92 39.40
C ALA A 67 2.93 -3.89 37.99
N LYS A 68 2.24 -2.81 37.63
CA LYS A 68 1.63 -2.63 36.29
C LYS A 68 2.64 -2.36 35.17
N GLN A 69 3.85 -1.87 35.47
CA GLN A 69 4.84 -1.54 34.43
C GLN A 69 5.27 -2.75 33.60
N GLY A 70 5.24 -3.95 34.19
CA GLY A 70 5.48 -5.20 33.47
C GLY A 70 4.40 -5.49 32.42
N ASP A 71 3.14 -5.33 32.81
CA ASP A 71 1.99 -5.51 31.90
C ASP A 71 1.97 -4.44 30.81
N LEU A 72 2.26 -3.19 31.15
CA LEU A 72 2.39 -2.09 30.18
C LEU A 72 3.48 -2.38 29.14
N SER A 73 4.65 -2.86 29.59
CA SER A 73 5.75 -3.22 28.69
C SER A 73 5.35 -4.36 27.74
N LYS A 74 4.63 -5.36 28.26
CA LYS A 74 4.11 -6.47 27.45
C LYS A 74 3.11 -5.98 26.42
N GLN A 75 2.17 -5.11 26.82
CA GLN A 75 1.22 -4.49 25.91
C GLN A 75 1.93 -3.74 24.79
N VAL A 76 2.91 -2.90 25.10
CA VAL A 76 3.69 -2.16 24.08
C VAL A 76 4.40 -3.10 23.10
N ALA A 77 4.95 -4.23 23.58
CA ALA A 77 5.60 -5.20 22.71
C ALA A 77 4.61 -5.94 21.78
N GLU A 78 3.44 -6.31 22.30
CA GLU A 78 2.35 -6.91 21.52
C GLU A 78 1.82 -5.92 20.47
N ASP A 79 1.62 -4.67 20.88
CA ASP A 79 1.19 -3.57 20.03
C ASP A 79 2.17 -3.30 18.89
N LEU A 80 3.46 -3.21 19.20
CA LEU A 80 4.50 -3.04 18.17
C LEU A 80 4.51 -4.22 17.18
N THR A 81 4.33 -5.44 17.68
CA THR A 81 4.26 -6.64 16.82
C THR A 81 3.05 -6.60 15.90
N ALA A 82 1.89 -6.14 16.40
CA ALA A 82 0.70 -5.95 15.60
C ALA A 82 0.89 -4.86 14.53
N ASP A 83 1.47 -3.73 14.91
CA ASP A 83 1.74 -2.62 13.98
C ASP A 83 2.69 -3.06 12.84
N LEU A 84 3.70 -3.87 13.14
CA LEU A 84 4.60 -4.45 12.13
C LEU A 84 3.86 -5.39 11.16
N LYS A 85 2.90 -6.18 11.66
CA LYS A 85 2.06 -7.03 10.79
C LYS A 85 1.20 -6.18 9.87
N GLU A 86 0.59 -5.11 10.35
CA GLU A 86 -0.21 -4.19 9.51
C GLU A 86 0.65 -3.59 8.38
N VAL A 87 1.90 -3.21 8.64
CA VAL A 87 2.82 -2.73 7.58
C VAL A 87 3.12 -3.82 6.55
N ILE A 88 3.38 -5.05 6.99
CA ILE A 88 3.64 -6.19 6.10
C ILE A 88 2.42 -6.47 5.21
N GLU A 89 1.23 -6.47 5.79
CA GLU A 89 -0.03 -6.67 5.07
C GLU A 89 -0.26 -5.59 4.01
N LEU A 90 0.03 -4.32 4.32
CA LEU A 90 -0.03 -3.23 3.35
C LEU A 90 0.95 -3.45 2.18
N GLY A 91 2.18 -3.88 2.45
CA GLY A 91 3.17 -4.17 1.41
C GLY A 91 2.77 -5.34 0.51
N GLN A 92 2.18 -6.39 1.10
CA GLN A 92 1.65 -7.53 0.36
C GLN A 92 0.47 -7.12 -0.53
N ALA A 93 -0.46 -6.33 0.01
CA ALA A 93 -1.61 -5.81 -0.73
C ALA A 93 -1.17 -4.94 -1.92
N PHE A 94 -0.21 -4.02 -1.72
CA PHE A 94 0.34 -3.22 -2.81
C PHE A 94 0.97 -4.07 -3.91
N THR A 95 1.73 -5.10 -3.54
CA THR A 95 2.35 -6.02 -4.51
C THR A 95 1.29 -6.76 -5.33
N ALA A 96 0.22 -7.25 -4.67
CA ALA A 96 -0.89 -7.91 -5.34
C ALA A 96 -1.64 -6.97 -6.30
N ASP A 97 -1.89 -5.73 -5.87
CA ASP A 97 -2.56 -4.72 -6.69
C ASP A 97 -1.71 -4.33 -7.92
N VAL A 98 -0.39 -4.22 -7.79
CA VAL A 98 0.53 -3.97 -8.93
C VAL A 98 0.50 -5.15 -9.91
N GLN A 99 0.55 -6.39 -9.41
CA GLN A 99 0.46 -7.58 -10.27
C GLN A 99 -0.86 -7.61 -11.05
N LYS A 100 -1.98 -7.33 -10.37
CA LYS A 100 -3.30 -7.23 -10.99
C LYS A 100 -3.34 -6.16 -12.09
N LEU A 101 -2.82 -4.97 -11.81
CA LEU A 101 -2.74 -3.87 -12.79
C LEU A 101 -1.97 -4.29 -14.04
N MET A 102 -0.85 -5.00 -13.87
CA MET A 102 -0.06 -5.51 -15.00
C MET A 102 -0.82 -6.57 -15.80
N SER A 103 -1.47 -7.53 -15.13
CA SER A 103 -2.27 -8.56 -15.80
C SER A 103 -3.44 -8.00 -16.60
N GLU A 104 -4.17 -7.02 -16.04
CA GLU A 104 -5.30 -6.37 -16.72
C GLU A 104 -4.84 -5.57 -17.96
N ASN A 105 -3.69 -4.91 -17.90
CA ASN A 105 -3.16 -4.13 -19.01
C ASN A 105 -2.58 -5.01 -20.13
N VAL A 106 -1.94 -6.14 -19.81
CA VAL A 106 -1.52 -7.13 -20.82
C VAL A 106 -2.73 -7.74 -21.53
N ALA A 107 -3.82 -8.00 -20.81
CA ALA A 107 -5.06 -8.50 -21.41
C ALA A 107 -5.69 -7.49 -22.40
N LYS A 108 -5.66 -6.19 -22.08
CA LYS A 108 -6.15 -5.11 -22.96
C LYS A 108 -5.24 -4.85 -24.17
N ALA A 109 -3.92 -5.02 -24.02
CA ALA A 109 -2.99 -4.91 -25.13
C ALA A 109 -3.13 -6.05 -26.14
N ASN A 110 -3.37 -7.29 -25.66
CA ASN A 110 -3.55 -8.45 -26.53
C ASN A 110 -4.89 -8.47 -27.31
N SER A 111 -5.95 -7.82 -26.81
CA SER A 111 -7.20 -7.68 -27.57
C SER A 111 -7.12 -6.64 -28.70
N SER A 112 -6.04 -5.86 -28.78
CA SER A 112 -5.83 -4.77 -29.74
C SER A 112 -4.90 -5.15 -30.92
N VAL A 113 -4.31 -6.35 -30.92
CA VAL A 113 -3.48 -6.85 -32.03
C VAL A 113 -4.28 -7.84 -32.89
N LYS A 114 -4.90 -7.36 -33.97
CA LYS A 114 -5.32 -8.25 -35.08
C LYS A 114 -4.07 -8.80 -35.76
N PRO A 115 -4.03 -10.10 -36.13
CA PRO A 115 -2.91 -10.66 -36.86
C PRO A 115 -2.75 -9.93 -38.20
N VAL A 116 -1.62 -9.26 -38.36
CA VAL A 116 -1.24 -8.63 -39.64
C VAL A 116 -1.01 -9.77 -40.63
N ALA A 117 -1.86 -9.87 -41.65
CA ALA A 117 -1.76 -10.93 -42.67
C ALA A 117 -0.38 -10.91 -43.34
N PRO A 118 0.17 -12.08 -43.73
CA PRO A 118 1.52 -12.16 -44.28
C PRO A 118 1.63 -11.38 -45.60
N VAL A 119 2.63 -10.51 -45.69
CA VAL A 119 2.96 -9.75 -46.90
C VAL A 119 3.31 -10.74 -48.01
N LYS A 120 2.45 -10.85 -49.03
CA LYS A 120 2.76 -11.61 -50.25
C LYS A 120 3.95 -10.92 -50.96
N THR A 121 5.08 -11.62 -51.03
CA THR A 121 6.23 -11.26 -51.85
C THR A 121 5.80 -11.10 -53.30
N VAL A 122 5.88 -9.87 -53.83
CA VAL A 122 5.64 -9.60 -55.24
C VAL A 122 6.84 -10.14 -56.03
N LYS A 123 6.61 -11.21 -56.78
CA LYS A 123 7.48 -11.72 -57.85
C LYS A 123 7.75 -10.56 -58.81
N LYS A 124 8.97 -10.01 -58.84
CA LYS A 124 9.38 -9.08 -59.91
C LYS A 124 10.09 -9.87 -60.98
N ALA A 125 9.40 -10.04 -62.10
CA ALA A 125 9.99 -10.45 -63.36
C ALA A 125 10.95 -9.36 -63.86
N ALA A 126 12.14 -9.78 -64.26
CA ALA A 126 12.97 -9.18 -65.31
C ALA A 126 13.94 -10.27 -65.77
#